data_AF-A0A963KJQ6-F1
#
_entry.id   AF-A0A963KJQ6-F1
#
_cell.length_a   1.000
_cell.length_b   1.000
_cell.length_c   1.000
_cell.angle_alpha   90.00
_cell.angle_beta   90.00
_cell.angle_gamma   90.00
#
_symmetry.space_group_name_H-M   'P 1'
#
loop_
_entity.id
_entity.type
_entity.pdbx_description
1 polymer ?
#
loop_
_entity_poly.entity_id
_entity_poly.type
_entity_poly.pdbx_seq_one_letter_code
_entity_poly.pdbx_strand_id
1 'polypeptide(L)'
;MEGTHFTAPVEALVRGHSTTTAGPDLDYTLRAFPNHHRALLAVVRYGEKFKSKNPPGLRYPVECWFERALRFRRDDHIVRMLYASYLDKQGRLPDALEQLRIAENEAKDNPFTHYNIGLVYFDLKQYDKALEQAHRAIALGFTRTELRDQLNGVGKWQDPVPTKP
;
A
#
# COMPACT_ATOMS: atom_id res chain seq x y z
N MET A 1 17.25 -3.27 18.06
CA MET A 1 17.33 -2.40 16.86
C MET A 1 16.35 -2.92 15.83
N GLU A 2 15.78 -2.03 15.01
CA GLU A 2 14.72 -2.30 14.01
C GLU A 2 15.00 -3.49 13.07
N GLY A 3 16.27 -3.78 12.77
CA GLY A 3 16.68 -4.87 11.88
C GLY A 3 16.81 -6.27 12.51
N THR A 4 16.66 -6.43 13.83
CA THR A 4 16.83 -7.76 14.45
C THR A 4 15.64 -8.67 14.13
N HIS A 5 14.41 -8.16 14.20
CA HIS A 5 13.22 -8.97 13.95
C HIS A 5 12.75 -8.90 12.49
N PHE A 6 12.96 -7.79 11.79
CA PHE A 6 12.56 -7.67 10.37
C PHE A 6 13.73 -7.92 9.41
N THR A 7 14.10 -9.19 9.25
CA THR A 7 15.17 -9.61 8.34
C THR A 7 14.63 -10.03 6.96
N ALA A 8 15.50 -10.14 5.95
CA ALA A 8 15.09 -10.57 4.60
C ALA A 8 14.36 -11.94 4.59
N PRO A 9 14.77 -12.98 5.35
CA PRO A 9 14.01 -14.22 5.46
C PRO A 9 12.62 -14.06 6.10
N VAL A 10 12.49 -13.13 7.06
CA VAL A 10 11.21 -12.81 7.73
C VAL A 10 10.28 -12.12 6.74
N GLU A 11 10.76 -11.10 6.02
CA GLU A 11 9.98 -10.41 4.99
C GLU A 11 9.58 -11.32 3.82
N ALA A 12 10.47 -12.24 3.45
CA ALA A 12 10.19 -13.25 2.43
C ALA A 12 9.27 -14.38 2.93
N LEU A 13 8.89 -14.39 4.22
CA LEU A 13 8.05 -15.40 4.86
C LEU A 13 8.63 -16.82 4.81
N VAL A 14 9.96 -16.93 4.74
CA VAL A 14 10.68 -18.20 4.66
C VAL A 14 10.84 -18.82 6.04
N ARG A 15 11.34 -18.04 7.01
CA ARG A 15 11.54 -18.45 8.41
C ARG A 15 11.59 -17.22 9.32
N GLY A 16 11.41 -17.42 10.62
CA GLY A 16 11.67 -16.38 11.60
C GLY A 16 13.16 -16.12 11.80
N HIS A 17 13.47 -14.95 12.37
CA HIS A 17 14.77 -14.64 12.95
C HIS A 17 14.87 -15.17 14.37
N SER A 18 13.87 -14.90 15.21
CA SER A 18 13.82 -15.34 16.61
C SER A 18 13.03 -16.62 16.83
N THR A 19 12.24 -17.04 15.83
CA THR A 19 11.38 -18.23 15.88
C THR A 19 11.43 -19.05 14.58
N THR A 20 10.79 -20.21 14.55
CA THR A 20 10.71 -21.05 13.33
C THR A 20 9.92 -20.37 12.21
N THR A 21 8.82 -19.71 12.53
CA THR A 21 7.96 -19.00 11.56
C THR A 21 8.20 -17.50 11.60
N ALA A 22 7.84 -16.80 10.52
CA ALA A 22 7.98 -15.34 10.42
C ALA A 22 6.96 -14.58 11.29
N GLY A 23 5.83 -15.20 11.66
CA GLY A 23 4.74 -14.55 12.38
C GLY A 23 5.16 -13.79 13.64
N PRO A 24 5.83 -14.42 14.62
CA PRO A 24 6.25 -13.75 15.85
C PRO A 24 7.19 -12.55 15.64
N ASP A 25 8.07 -12.62 14.64
CA ASP A 25 8.97 -11.51 14.29
C ASP A 25 8.22 -10.35 13.61
N LEU A 26 7.24 -10.65 12.75
CA LEU A 26 6.34 -9.66 12.17
C LEU A 26 5.48 -8.98 13.25
N ASP A 27 4.93 -9.76 14.18
CA ASP A 27 4.18 -9.27 15.34
C ASP A 27 5.03 -8.33 16.19
N TYR A 28 6.25 -8.73 16.51
CA TYR A 28 7.19 -7.89 17.25
C TYR A 28 7.46 -6.59 16.52
N THR A 29 7.80 -6.68 15.23
CA THR A 29 8.14 -5.52 14.40
C THR A 29 7.02 -4.50 14.40
N LEU A 30 5.77 -4.93 14.18
CA LEU A 30 4.61 -4.02 14.13
C LEU A 30 4.11 -3.55 15.50
N ARG A 31 4.49 -4.21 16.59
CA ARG A 31 4.30 -3.65 17.94
C ARG A 31 5.30 -2.55 18.25
N ALA A 32 6.54 -2.71 17.81
CA ALA A 32 7.60 -1.72 18.00
C ALA A 32 7.47 -0.52 17.04
N PHE A 33 7.09 -0.78 15.79
CA PHE A 33 6.98 0.19 14.70
C PHE A 33 5.63 0.03 13.98
N PRO A 34 4.54 0.62 14.50
CA PRO A 34 3.19 0.36 14.01
C PRO A 34 2.96 0.67 12.53
N ASN A 35 3.61 1.70 11.98
CA ASN A 35 3.51 2.07 10.56
C ASN A 35 4.68 1.55 9.71
N HIS A 36 5.35 0.45 10.11
CA HIS A 36 6.43 -0.13 9.30
C HIS A 36 5.89 -0.77 8.01
N HIS A 37 5.90 -0.02 6.90
CA HIS A 37 5.21 -0.35 5.64
C HIS A 37 5.54 -1.75 5.09
N ARG A 38 6.82 -2.13 5.07
CA ARG A 38 7.26 -3.45 4.57
C ARG A 38 6.76 -4.60 5.44
N ALA A 39 6.61 -4.37 6.75
CA ALA A 39 6.14 -5.39 7.68
C ALA A 39 4.61 -5.53 7.59
N LEU A 40 3.88 -4.44 7.38
CA LEU A 40 2.45 -4.47 7.06
C LEU A 40 2.19 -5.26 5.77
N LEU A 41 2.96 -5.00 4.71
CA LEU A 41 2.86 -5.76 3.46
C LEU A 41 3.20 -7.26 3.66
N ALA A 42 4.23 -7.56 4.46
CA ALA A 42 4.56 -8.94 4.80
C ALA A 42 3.44 -9.63 5.60
N VAL A 43 2.76 -8.93 6.51
CA VAL A 43 1.61 -9.46 7.26
C VAL A 43 0.41 -9.76 6.35
N VAL A 44 0.14 -8.92 5.34
CA VAL A 44 -0.87 -9.23 4.31
C VAL A 44 -0.54 -10.54 3.60
N ARG A 45 0.69 -10.66 3.06
CA ARG A 45 1.16 -11.87 2.37
C ARG A 45 1.15 -13.10 3.28
N TYR A 46 1.41 -12.91 4.56
CA TYR A 46 1.36 -13.99 5.55
C TYR A 46 -0.08 -14.45 5.83
N GLY A 47 -1.03 -13.51 5.95
CA GLY A 47 -2.46 -13.83 5.99
C GLY A 47 -2.93 -14.61 4.77
N GLU A 48 -2.51 -14.21 3.57
CA GLU A 48 -2.79 -14.91 2.31
C GLU A 48 -2.19 -16.32 2.31
N LYS A 49 -0.92 -16.48 2.70
CA LYS A 49 -0.22 -17.77 2.79
C LYS A 49 -0.98 -18.79 3.67
N PHE A 50 -1.57 -18.32 4.77
CA PHE A 50 -2.35 -19.15 5.69
C PHE A 50 -3.85 -19.13 5.43
N LYS A 51 -4.32 -18.37 4.43
CA LYS A 51 -5.75 -18.13 4.15
C LYS A 51 -6.53 -17.75 5.42
N SER A 52 -5.94 -16.93 6.27
CA SER A 52 -6.50 -16.58 7.58
C SER A 52 -6.37 -15.09 7.84
N LYS A 53 -7.44 -14.50 8.40
CA LYS A 53 -7.41 -13.13 8.94
C LYS A 53 -6.52 -13.03 10.17
N ASN A 54 -6.34 -14.14 10.90
CA ASN A 54 -5.51 -14.27 12.11
C ASN A 54 -4.46 -15.37 11.89
N PRO A 55 -3.42 -15.14 11.07
CA PRO A 55 -2.41 -16.15 10.81
C PRO A 55 -1.55 -16.42 12.06
N PRO A 56 -0.97 -17.62 12.19
CA PRO A 56 -0.32 -18.07 13.42
C PRO A 56 0.92 -17.23 13.76
N GLY A 57 1.04 -16.89 15.05
CA GLY A 57 2.14 -16.07 15.56
C GLY A 57 1.89 -14.56 15.53
N LEU A 58 0.75 -14.10 14.99
CA LEU A 58 0.30 -12.72 15.13
C LEU A 58 -0.65 -12.57 16.32
N ARG A 59 -0.50 -11.49 17.10
CA ARG A 59 -1.41 -11.15 18.20
C ARG A 59 -2.75 -10.61 17.70
N TYR A 60 -2.77 -9.94 16.55
CA TYR A 60 -3.95 -9.28 16.01
C TYR A 60 -4.27 -9.75 14.58
N PRO A 61 -5.53 -9.61 14.14
CA PRO A 61 -5.89 -9.78 12.74
C PRO A 61 -5.07 -8.89 11.81
N VAL A 62 -4.87 -9.31 10.55
CA VAL A 62 -4.17 -8.54 9.51
C VAL A 62 -4.69 -7.10 9.43
N GLU A 63 -6.01 -6.93 9.38
CA GLU A 63 -6.66 -5.60 9.32
C GLU A 63 -6.33 -4.71 10.51
N CYS A 64 -6.27 -5.29 11.71
CA CYS A 64 -6.08 -4.54 12.94
C CYS A 64 -4.66 -3.94 13.01
N TRP A 65 -3.68 -4.50 12.28
CA TRP A 65 -2.37 -3.89 12.12
C TRP A 65 -2.43 -2.58 11.31
N PHE A 66 -3.29 -2.49 10.30
CA PHE A 66 -3.53 -1.23 9.58
C PHE A 66 -4.22 -0.20 10.45
N GLU A 67 -5.23 -0.59 11.22
CA GLU A 67 -5.89 0.31 12.16
C GLU A 67 -4.91 0.88 13.19
N ARG A 68 -4.02 0.03 13.71
CA ARG A 68 -2.95 0.44 14.65
C ARG A 68 -1.96 1.40 13.99
N ALA A 69 -1.53 1.10 12.77
CA ALA A 69 -0.66 1.97 11.98
C ALA A 69 -1.28 3.37 11.80
N LEU A 70 -2.55 3.43 11.42
CA LEU A 70 -3.28 4.68 11.19
C LEU A 70 -3.61 5.44 12.48
N ARG A 71 -3.76 4.75 13.63
CA ARG A 71 -3.86 5.40 14.95
C ARG A 71 -2.52 6.02 15.36
N PHE A 72 -1.40 5.41 14.99
CA PHE A 72 -0.07 5.92 15.27
C PHE A 72 0.29 7.12 14.36
N ARG A 73 0.01 7.02 13.05
CA ARG A 73 0.18 8.10 12.07
C ARG A 73 -1.02 8.16 11.13
N ARG A 74 -1.90 9.14 11.36
CA ARG A 74 -3.13 9.32 10.59
C ARG A 74 -2.88 9.84 9.16
N ASP A 75 -1.77 10.52 8.96
CA ASP A 75 -1.32 11.17 7.72
C ASP A 75 -0.46 10.24 6.83
N ASP A 76 -0.25 8.98 7.22
CA ASP A 76 0.60 8.05 6.49
C ASP A 76 -0.10 7.51 5.23
N HIS A 77 0.08 8.22 4.12
CA HIS A 77 -0.52 7.86 2.83
C HIS A 77 -0.04 6.49 2.31
N ILE A 78 1.16 6.03 2.69
CA ILE A 78 1.66 4.71 2.28
C ILE A 78 0.89 3.60 2.98
N VAL A 79 0.65 3.74 4.30
CA VAL A 79 -0.21 2.81 5.04
C VAL A 79 -1.61 2.77 4.44
N ARG A 80 -2.17 3.92 4.06
CA ARG A 80 -3.51 3.98 3.44
C ARG A 80 -3.57 3.28 2.10
N MET A 81 -2.56 3.45 1.24
CA MET A 81 -2.45 2.73 -0.02
C MET A 81 -2.36 1.21 0.19
N LEU A 82 -1.49 0.77 1.09
CA LEU A 82 -1.38 -0.65 1.44
C LEU A 82 -2.69 -1.22 2.01
N TYR A 83 -3.40 -0.40 2.81
CA TYR A 83 -4.68 -0.79 3.38
C TYR A 83 -5.77 -0.90 2.32
N ALA A 84 -5.79 0.02 1.35
CA ALA A 84 -6.69 -0.04 0.21
C ALA A 84 -6.49 -1.33 -0.60
N SER A 85 -5.25 -1.68 -0.93
CA SER A 85 -4.95 -2.94 -1.63
C SER A 85 -5.38 -4.17 -0.81
N TYR A 86 -5.22 -4.14 0.52
CA TYR A 86 -5.73 -5.22 1.37
C TYR A 86 -7.25 -5.32 1.35
N LEU A 87 -7.96 -4.19 1.50
CA LEU A 87 -9.42 -4.12 1.51
C LEU A 87 -10.02 -4.60 0.18
N ASP A 88 -9.44 -4.21 -0.94
CA ASP A 88 -9.86 -4.66 -2.27
C ASP A 88 -9.76 -6.20 -2.40
N LYS A 89 -8.65 -6.79 -1.94
CA LYS A 89 -8.49 -8.25 -1.88
C LYS A 89 -9.50 -8.95 -0.95
N GLN A 90 -10.07 -8.24 0.02
CA GLN A 90 -11.17 -8.74 0.86
C GLN A 90 -12.56 -8.52 0.24
N GLY A 91 -12.64 -7.99 -1.00
CA GLY A 91 -13.89 -7.67 -1.68
C GLY A 91 -14.55 -6.37 -1.18
N ARG A 92 -13.81 -5.53 -0.45
CA ARG A 92 -14.32 -4.30 0.18
C ARG A 92 -13.90 -3.06 -0.61
N LEU A 93 -14.26 -3.04 -1.90
CA LEU A 93 -13.89 -1.96 -2.82
C LEU A 93 -14.32 -0.57 -2.31
N PRO A 94 -15.54 -0.34 -1.78
CA PRO A 94 -15.91 0.99 -1.27
C PRO A 94 -14.98 1.50 -0.18
N ASP A 95 -14.57 0.63 0.75
CA ASP A 95 -13.67 0.98 1.84
C ASP A 95 -12.25 1.26 1.32
N ALA A 96 -11.80 0.50 0.32
CA ALA A 96 -10.50 0.70 -0.33
C ALA A 96 -10.43 2.07 -1.01
N LEU A 97 -11.49 2.45 -1.73
CA LEU A 97 -11.57 3.74 -2.40
C LEU A 97 -11.60 4.91 -1.41
N GLU A 98 -12.23 4.73 -0.25
CA GLU A 98 -12.20 5.74 0.80
C GLU A 98 -10.78 5.93 1.37
N GLN A 99 -10.02 4.86 1.57
CA GLN A 99 -8.62 4.99 2.00
C GLN A 99 -7.75 5.73 0.98
N LEU A 100 -7.94 5.48 -0.32
CA LEU A 100 -7.21 6.18 -1.38
C LEU A 100 -7.61 7.65 -1.49
N ARG A 101 -8.90 7.96 -1.35
CA ARG A 101 -9.37 9.36 -1.33
C ARG A 101 -8.73 10.14 -0.19
N ILE A 102 -8.58 9.53 0.99
CA ILE A 102 -7.89 10.17 2.11
C ILE A 102 -6.38 10.30 1.80
N ALA A 103 -5.74 9.27 1.26
CA ALA A 103 -4.32 9.32 0.89
C ALA A 103 -4.02 10.43 -0.12
N GLU A 104 -4.93 10.61 -1.09
CA GLU A 104 -4.86 11.65 -2.12
C GLU A 104 -4.94 13.06 -1.53
N ASN A 105 -5.86 13.30 -0.59
CA ASN A 105 -5.96 14.58 0.11
C ASN A 105 -4.69 14.94 0.89
N GLU A 106 -3.98 13.93 1.41
CA GLU A 106 -2.73 14.13 2.16
C GLU A 106 -1.49 14.19 1.26
N ALA A 107 -1.60 13.83 -0.03
CA ALA A 107 -0.48 13.74 -0.96
C ALA A 107 0.17 15.10 -1.28
N LYS A 108 -0.60 16.20 -1.16
CA LYS A 108 -0.17 17.58 -1.50
C LYS A 108 0.52 17.61 -2.87
N ASP A 109 1.57 18.40 -3.05
CA ASP A 109 2.33 18.47 -4.31
C ASP A 109 3.49 17.48 -4.36
N ASN A 110 3.30 16.25 -3.86
CA ASN A 110 4.33 15.21 -3.94
C ASN A 110 4.15 14.35 -5.21
N PRO A 111 5.01 14.49 -6.25
CA PRO A 111 4.89 13.73 -7.50
C PRO A 111 4.94 12.21 -7.29
N PHE A 112 5.82 11.75 -6.39
CA PHE A 112 6.00 10.32 -6.11
C PHE A 112 4.77 9.72 -5.42
N THR A 113 4.12 10.45 -4.52
CA THR A 113 2.89 10.01 -3.85
C THR A 113 1.74 9.90 -4.84
N HIS A 114 1.52 10.92 -5.68
CA HIS A 114 0.49 10.85 -6.74
C HIS A 114 0.71 9.64 -7.66
N TYR A 115 1.95 9.42 -8.10
CA TYR A 115 2.28 8.25 -8.91
C TYR A 115 1.90 6.93 -8.23
N ASN A 116 2.26 6.74 -6.96
CA ASN A 116 1.95 5.52 -6.23
C ASN A 116 0.44 5.35 -5.99
N ILE A 117 -0.30 6.43 -5.68
CA ILE A 117 -1.76 6.38 -5.56
C ILE A 117 -2.38 5.99 -6.91
N GLY A 118 -1.85 6.54 -8.01
CA GLY A 118 -2.27 6.19 -9.37
C GLY A 118 -2.09 4.71 -9.70
N LEU A 119 -0.95 4.11 -9.31
CA LEU A 119 -0.74 2.66 -9.44
C LEU A 119 -1.78 1.86 -8.67
N VAL A 120 -2.12 2.25 -7.44
CA VAL A 120 -3.14 1.53 -6.67
C VAL A 120 -4.53 1.72 -7.27
N TYR A 121 -4.90 2.92 -7.74
CA TYR A 121 -6.15 3.11 -8.47
C TYR A 121 -6.19 2.24 -9.74
N PHE A 122 -5.07 2.10 -10.45
CA PHE A 122 -4.98 1.24 -11.63
C PHE A 122 -5.23 -0.23 -11.26
N ASP A 123 -4.60 -0.73 -10.20
CA ASP A 123 -4.80 -2.10 -9.70
C ASP A 123 -6.27 -2.37 -9.32
N LEU A 124 -6.94 -1.36 -8.74
CA LEU A 124 -8.37 -1.37 -8.39
C LEU A 124 -9.31 -1.10 -9.61
N LYS A 125 -8.75 -1.06 -10.83
CA LYS A 125 -9.43 -0.79 -12.10
C LYS A 125 -10.16 0.56 -12.16
N GLN A 126 -9.78 1.49 -11.30
CA GLN A 126 -10.26 2.87 -11.30
C GLN A 126 -9.43 3.72 -12.27
N TYR A 127 -9.52 3.38 -13.55
CA TYR A 127 -8.62 3.92 -14.57
C TYR A 127 -8.73 5.44 -14.73
N ASP A 128 -9.92 6.01 -14.56
CA ASP A 128 -10.13 7.46 -14.67
C ASP A 128 -9.37 8.20 -13.56
N LYS A 129 -9.41 7.69 -12.33
CA LYS A 129 -8.65 8.22 -11.19
C LYS A 129 -7.15 7.99 -11.36
N ALA A 130 -6.76 6.80 -11.84
CA ALA A 130 -5.37 6.50 -12.11
C ALA A 130 -4.76 7.46 -13.15
N LEU A 131 -5.52 7.81 -14.19
CA LEU A 131 -5.15 8.80 -15.20
C LEU A 131 -4.95 10.20 -14.59
N GLU A 132 -5.89 10.64 -13.75
CA GLU A 132 -5.78 11.93 -13.04
C GLU A 132 -4.51 12.01 -12.20
N GLN A 133 -4.23 10.96 -11.41
CA GLN A 133 -3.02 10.90 -10.59
C GLN A 133 -1.74 10.84 -11.43
N ALA A 134 -1.75 10.13 -12.56
CA ALA A 134 -0.63 10.08 -13.48
C ALA A 134 -0.31 11.46 -14.06
N HIS A 135 -1.33 12.20 -14.51
CA HIS A 135 -1.16 13.57 -14.99
C HIS A 135 -0.64 14.49 -13.90
N ARG A 136 -1.15 14.38 -12.67
CA ARG A 136 -0.66 15.19 -11.55
C ARG A 136 0.80 14.91 -11.25
N ALA A 137 1.20 13.63 -11.21
CA ALA A 137 2.60 13.24 -11.01
C ALA A 137 3.52 13.82 -12.10
N ILE A 138 3.12 13.71 -13.38
CA ILE A 138 3.89 14.24 -14.52
C ILE A 138 3.98 15.77 -14.47
N ALA A 139 2.88 16.46 -14.18
CA ALA A 139 2.85 17.93 -14.05
C ALA A 139 3.77 18.44 -12.93
N LEU A 140 3.97 17.62 -11.89
CA LEU A 140 4.90 17.87 -10.79
C LEU A 140 6.34 17.39 -11.09
N GLY A 141 6.63 16.96 -12.31
CA GLY A 141 7.97 16.58 -12.77
C GLY A 141 8.36 15.12 -12.55
N PHE A 142 7.40 14.22 -12.24
CA PHE A 142 7.69 12.79 -12.17
C PHE A 142 7.93 12.20 -13.56
N THR A 143 9.02 11.45 -13.73
CA THR A 143 9.50 11.00 -15.05
C THR A 143 9.28 9.52 -15.34
N ARG A 144 8.86 8.74 -14.35
CA ARG A 144 8.56 7.31 -14.52
C ARG A 144 7.33 7.12 -15.39
N THR A 145 7.41 6.21 -16.35
CA THR A 145 6.39 6.00 -17.36
C THR A 145 5.50 4.79 -17.06
N GLU A 146 5.81 3.95 -16.08
CA GLU A 146 5.17 2.65 -15.94
C GLU A 146 3.64 2.77 -15.76
N LEU A 147 3.15 3.73 -14.98
CA LEU A 147 1.71 4.00 -14.85
C LEU A 147 1.08 4.48 -16.17
N ARG A 148 1.79 5.32 -16.93
CA ARG A 148 1.36 5.76 -18.26
C ARG A 148 1.31 4.58 -19.23
N ASP A 149 2.32 3.72 -19.21
CA ASP A 149 2.44 2.54 -20.07
C ASP A 149 1.33 1.52 -19.74
N GLN A 150 1.03 1.32 -18.45
CA GLN A 150 -0.10 0.52 -17.98
C GLN A 150 -1.44 1.06 -18.49
N LEU A 151 -1.69 2.37 -18.35
CA LEU A 151 -2.90 3.03 -18.85
C LEU A 151 -3.02 2.96 -20.37
N ASN A 152 -1.93 3.14 -21.12
CA ASN A 152 -1.88 2.94 -22.57
C ASN A 152 -2.24 1.50 -22.94
N GLY A 153 -1.67 0.51 -22.23
CA GLY A 153 -1.90 -0.91 -22.49
C GLY A 153 -3.36 -1.34 -22.35
N VAL A 154 -4.16 -0.64 -21.54
CA VAL A 154 -5.61 -0.87 -21.39
C VAL A 154 -6.47 0.15 -22.15
N GLY A 155 -5.87 1.01 -22.98
CA GLY A 155 -6.59 2.03 -23.77
C GLY A 155 -7.23 3.13 -22.93
N LYS A 156 -6.67 3.44 -21.76
CA LYS A 156 -7.19 4.42 -20.80
C LYS A 156 -6.32 5.66 -20.64
N TRP A 157 -5.16 5.70 -21.30
CA TRP A 157 -4.37 6.92 -21.38
C TRP A 157 -5.03 7.92 -22.34
N GLN A 158 -5.12 9.17 -21.93
CA GLN A 158 -5.48 10.31 -22.77
C GLN A 158 -4.56 11.45 -22.37
N ASP A 159 -3.89 12.10 -23.31
CA ASP A 159 -3.05 13.25 -22.97
C ASP A 159 -3.88 14.38 -22.35
N PRO A 160 -3.34 15.14 -21.38
CA PRO A 160 -4.08 16.24 -20.78
C PRO A 160 -4.42 17.28 -21.86
N VAL A 161 -5.66 17.77 -21.85
CA VAL A 161 -6.08 18.84 -22.75
C VAL A 161 -5.20 20.07 -22.46
N PRO A 162 -4.51 20.65 -23.47
CA PRO A 162 -3.70 21.85 -23.24
C PRO A 162 -4.57 22.94 -22.62
N THR A 163 -4.19 23.44 -21.45
CA THR A 163 -4.84 24.63 -20.90
C THR A 163 -4.46 25.79 -21.81
N LYS A 164 -5.46 26.30 -22.55
CA LYS A 164 -5.30 27.47 -23.41
C LYS A 164 -4.77 28.64 -22.53
N PRO A 165 -3.74 29.38 -22.99
CA PRO A 165 -3.13 30.44 -22.20
C PRO A 165 -4.11 31.56 -21.85
#